data_AF-A0ABD6BZD2-F1
#
_entry.id   AF-A0ABD6BZD2-F1
#
_cell.length_a   1.000
_cell.length_b   1.000
_cell.length_c   1.000
_cell.angle_alpha   90.00
_cell.angle_beta   90.00
_cell.angle_gamma   90.00
#
_symmetry.space_group_name_H-M   'P 1'
#
loop_
_entity.id
_entity.type
_entity.pdbx_description
1 polymer ?
#
loop_
_entity_poly.entity_id
_entity_poly.type
_entity_poly.pdbx_seq_one_letter_code
_entity_poly.pdbx_strand_id
1 'polypeptide(L)'
;MPILSADELKDRGWEDPLDESPIDTPDGWFRGAVVHTGGHIFCRIWSTRDEVGDRGPDEPDTYFEAVYGSGFQGVDIDRYEYNEDHSEWRYEGNVVSAVAEEQTDEACAELAAELMEDQDVPS
;
A
#
# COMPACT_ATOMS: atom_id res chain seq x y z
N MET A 1 5.76 20.39 2.07
CA MET A 1 6.89 19.56 1.62
C MET A 1 6.90 19.56 0.10
N PRO A 2 8.05 19.49 -0.60
CA PRO A 2 8.02 19.37 -2.05
C PRO A 2 7.52 17.96 -2.37
N ILE A 3 6.31 17.89 -2.93
CA ILE A 3 5.77 16.70 -3.59
C ILE A 3 6.60 16.56 -4.87
N LEU A 4 7.23 15.41 -5.12
CA LEU A 4 7.89 15.17 -6.40
C LEU A 4 6.84 15.30 -7.51
N SER A 5 7.22 15.94 -8.61
CA SER A 5 6.42 15.91 -9.83
C SER A 5 6.33 14.49 -10.39
N ALA A 6 5.34 14.25 -11.25
CA ALA A 6 5.19 12.96 -11.95
C ALA A 6 6.46 12.60 -12.73
N ASP A 7 7.12 13.57 -13.36
CA ASP A 7 8.38 13.36 -14.08
C ASP A 7 9.51 12.89 -13.14
N GLU A 8 9.61 13.49 -11.95
CA GLU A 8 10.61 13.07 -10.95
C GLU A 8 10.32 11.68 -10.35
N LEU A 9 9.06 11.25 -10.33
CA LEU A 9 8.70 9.88 -9.96
C LEU A 9 9.08 8.89 -11.07
N LYS A 10 8.84 9.24 -12.33
CA LYS A 10 9.23 8.44 -13.49
C LYS A 10 10.75 8.29 -13.62
N ASP A 11 11.51 9.34 -13.32
CA ASP A 11 12.97 9.30 -13.24
C ASP A 11 13.49 8.29 -12.18
N ARG A 12 12.64 7.91 -11.22
CA ARG A 12 12.94 6.89 -10.20
C ARG A 12 12.42 5.49 -10.56
N GLY A 13 11.86 5.32 -11.75
CA GLY A 13 11.35 4.04 -12.26
C GLY A 13 9.88 3.76 -11.95
N TRP A 14 9.13 4.70 -11.37
CA TRP A 14 7.68 4.55 -11.24
C TRP A 14 7.00 4.69 -12.59
N GLU A 15 5.98 3.87 -12.84
CA GLU A 15 5.24 3.85 -14.09
C GLU A 15 3.83 4.42 -13.90
N ASP A 16 3.26 4.97 -14.98
CA ASP A 16 1.86 5.36 -14.95
C ASP A 16 0.97 4.10 -14.84
N PRO A 17 -0.17 4.16 -14.14
CA PRO A 17 -0.66 5.29 -13.35
C PRO A 17 0.08 5.49 -12.02
N LEU A 18 0.28 6.75 -11.63
CA LEU A 18 0.92 7.13 -10.36
C LEU A 18 -0.09 7.39 -9.24
N ASP A 19 -1.32 7.75 -9.57
CA ASP A 19 -2.39 8.16 -8.65
C ASP A 19 -3.48 7.10 -8.46
N GLU A 20 -3.40 5.99 -9.18
CA GLU A 20 -4.28 4.82 -9.08
C GLU A 20 -3.48 3.53 -9.31
N SER A 21 -4.13 2.39 -9.11
CA SER A 21 -3.51 1.08 -9.30
C SER A 21 -3.12 0.84 -10.76
N PRO A 22 -1.90 0.34 -11.04
CA PRO A 22 -1.47 -0.03 -12.38
C PRO A 22 -2.04 -1.37 -12.87
N ILE A 23 -2.73 -2.10 -11.98
CA ILE A 23 -3.32 -3.41 -12.24
C ILE A 23 -4.74 -3.46 -11.67
N ASP A 24 -5.49 -4.52 -12.02
CA ASP A 24 -6.78 -4.76 -11.40
C ASP A 24 -6.61 -4.94 -9.88
N THR A 25 -7.31 -4.12 -9.11
CA THR A 25 -7.24 -4.18 -7.64
C THR A 25 -8.14 -5.30 -7.13
N PRO A 26 -7.63 -6.25 -6.33
CA PRO A 26 -8.42 -7.33 -5.76
C PRO A 26 -9.62 -6.84 -4.92
N ASP A 27 -10.66 -7.65 -4.85
CA ASP A 27 -11.87 -7.33 -4.09
C ASP A 27 -11.54 -7.05 -2.60
N GLY A 28 -12.15 -5.99 -2.05
CA GLY A 28 -11.90 -5.57 -0.67
C GLY A 28 -10.65 -4.71 -0.49
N TRP A 29 -9.85 -4.49 -1.54
CA TRP A 29 -8.73 -3.56 -1.57
C TRP A 29 -9.07 -2.31 -2.38
N PHE A 30 -8.40 -1.21 -2.04
CA PHE A 30 -8.60 0.09 -2.65
C PHE A 30 -7.25 0.77 -2.94
N ARG A 31 -7.27 1.79 -3.81
CA ARG A 31 -6.15 2.68 -4.17
C ARG A 31 -5.15 2.08 -5.14
N GLY A 32 -3.93 1.75 -4.68
CA GLY A 32 -2.78 1.42 -5.52
C GLY A 32 -1.98 2.62 -6.02
N ALA A 33 -2.00 3.73 -5.29
CA ALA A 33 -1.35 4.98 -5.68
C ALA A 33 0.07 5.12 -5.08
N VAL A 34 0.94 5.87 -5.76
CA VAL A 34 2.25 6.27 -5.25
C VAL A 34 2.07 7.44 -4.29
N VAL A 35 2.41 7.22 -3.02
CA VAL A 35 2.24 8.20 -1.93
C VAL A 35 3.57 8.57 -1.28
N HIS A 36 3.63 9.81 -0.76
CA HIS A 36 4.79 10.30 0.00
C HIS A 36 4.64 9.90 1.48
N THR A 37 5.48 8.99 1.96
CA THR A 37 5.43 8.48 3.35
C THR A 37 6.35 9.24 4.32
N GLY A 38 6.98 10.32 3.86
CA GLY A 38 7.92 11.15 4.63
C GLY A 38 9.38 10.93 4.24
N GLY A 39 10.27 11.83 4.63
CA GLY A 39 11.73 11.64 4.43
C GLY A 39 12.20 11.42 2.98
N HIS A 40 11.49 11.98 1.98
CA HIS A 40 11.67 11.71 0.54
C HIS A 40 11.43 10.25 0.08
N ILE A 41 10.75 9.45 0.90
CA ILE A 41 10.36 8.08 0.61
C ILE A 41 8.99 8.09 -0.06
N PHE A 42 8.90 7.38 -1.18
CA PHE A 42 7.67 7.18 -1.94
C PHE A 42 7.42 5.69 -2.03
N CYS A 43 6.17 5.30 -1.80
CA CYS A 43 5.73 3.91 -1.87
C CYS A 43 4.43 3.84 -2.68
N ARG A 44 4.21 2.74 -3.39
CA ARG A 44 2.87 2.42 -3.88
C ARG A 44 2.12 1.65 -2.81
N ILE A 45 0.89 2.09 -2.52
CA ILE A 45 0.08 1.56 -1.41
C ILE A 45 -1.34 1.24 -1.86
N TRP A 46 -1.75 0.00 -1.59
CA TRP A 46 -3.15 -0.40 -1.52
C TRP A 46 -3.57 -0.56 -0.07
N SER A 47 -4.86 -0.37 0.21
CA SER A 47 -5.40 -0.51 1.57
C SER A 47 -6.74 -1.22 1.55
N THR A 48 -7.05 -1.97 2.59
CA THR A 48 -8.40 -2.51 2.82
C THR A 48 -9.38 -1.45 3.37
N ARG A 49 -8.91 -0.21 3.59
CA ARG A 49 -9.73 0.97 3.86
C ARG A 49 -9.82 1.85 2.62
N ASP A 50 -11.02 2.33 2.31
CA ASP A 50 -11.23 3.28 1.21
C ASP A 50 -10.73 4.69 1.59
N GLU A 51 -10.94 5.12 2.85
CA GLU A 51 -10.60 6.44 3.35
C GLU A 51 -9.40 6.47 4.32
N VAL A 52 -8.72 7.62 4.42
CA VAL A 52 -7.67 7.87 5.42
C VAL A 52 -8.24 8.65 6.59
N GLY A 53 -7.72 8.40 7.79
CA GLY A 53 -8.09 9.13 9.00
C GLY A 53 -8.73 8.24 10.05
N ASP A 54 -9.58 8.84 10.87
CA ASP A 54 -10.29 8.17 11.97
C ASP A 54 -11.11 6.98 11.47
N ARG A 55 -11.33 6.01 12.34
CA ARG A 55 -12.13 4.82 12.03
C ARG A 55 -13.61 5.19 11.97
N GLY A 56 -14.29 4.81 10.89
CA GLY A 56 -15.75 4.85 10.78
C GLY A 56 -16.44 3.88 11.74
N PRO A 57 -17.70 4.15 12.14
CA PRO A 57 -18.42 3.35 13.13
C PRO A 57 -18.61 1.88 12.74
N ASP A 58 -18.64 1.58 11.45
CA ASP A 58 -18.87 0.24 10.89
C ASP A 58 -17.58 -0.38 10.31
N GLU A 59 -16.42 0.29 10.43
CA GLU A 59 -15.15 -0.27 9.96
C GLU A 59 -14.62 -1.33 10.94
N PRO A 60 -13.90 -2.36 10.45
CA PRO A 60 -13.24 -3.34 11.32
C PRO A 60 -12.18 -2.69 12.21
N ASP A 61 -11.79 -3.35 13.31
CA ASP A 61 -10.68 -2.93 14.19
C ASP A 61 -9.29 -3.23 13.61
N THR A 62 -9.24 -3.77 12.40
CA THR A 62 -8.00 -4.14 11.72
C THR A 62 -8.12 -3.77 10.25
N TYR A 63 -7.04 -3.23 9.68
CA TYR A 63 -6.89 -3.10 8.25
C TYR A 63 -5.48 -3.47 7.81
N PHE A 64 -5.33 -3.68 6.50
CA PHE A 64 -4.07 -4.03 5.89
C PHE A 64 -3.67 -2.99 4.83
N GLU A 65 -2.37 -2.86 4.62
CA GLU A 65 -1.79 -2.13 3.50
C GLU A 65 -0.81 -3.03 2.74
N ALA A 66 -0.90 -3.07 1.41
CA ALA A 66 0.13 -3.66 0.57
C ALA A 66 1.06 -2.55 0.09
N VAL A 67 2.35 -2.66 0.36
CA VAL A 67 3.32 -1.58 0.23
C VAL A 67 4.58 -2.05 -0.48
N TYR A 68 5.07 -1.27 -1.43
CA TYR A 68 6.45 -1.36 -1.90
C TYR A 68 7.02 0.01 -2.25
N GLY A 69 8.35 0.13 -2.16
CA GLY A 69 9.09 1.37 -2.42
C GLY A 69 9.76 1.41 -3.79
N SER A 70 10.34 2.56 -4.13
CA SER A 70 11.03 2.80 -5.41
C SER A 70 12.31 1.99 -5.65
N GLY A 71 12.66 1.10 -4.73
CA GLY A 71 13.71 0.09 -4.94
C GLY A 71 13.18 -1.20 -5.55
N PHE A 72 11.85 -1.35 -5.65
CA PHE A 72 11.14 -2.48 -6.24
C PHE A 72 11.67 -3.84 -5.75
N GLN A 73 12.00 -3.92 -4.45
CA GLN A 73 12.68 -5.09 -3.90
C GLN A 73 11.71 -6.23 -3.55
N GLY A 74 10.41 -5.95 -3.56
CA GLY A 74 9.40 -6.82 -2.99
C GLY A 74 8.24 -6.03 -2.40
N VAL A 75 7.25 -6.77 -1.92
CA VAL A 75 6.00 -6.24 -1.36
C VAL A 75 5.85 -6.72 0.07
N ASP A 76 5.39 -5.79 0.91
CA ASP A 76 5.05 -6.01 2.31
C ASP A 76 3.53 -5.85 2.50
N ILE A 77 2.88 -6.80 3.17
CA ILE A 77 1.54 -6.63 3.74
C ILE A 77 1.68 -6.21 5.19
N ASP A 78 1.37 -4.95 5.45
CA ASP A 78 1.40 -4.31 6.75
C ASP A 78 0.04 -4.42 7.43
N ARG A 79 0.02 -4.76 8.72
CA ARG A 79 -1.20 -4.82 9.54
C ARG A 79 -1.26 -3.63 10.47
N TYR A 80 -2.47 -3.07 10.58
CA TYR A 80 -2.78 -2.03 11.53
C TYR A 80 -3.99 -2.40 12.38
N GLU A 81 -3.94 -2.04 13.66
CA GLU A 81 -5.06 -2.22 14.59
C GLU A 81 -5.51 -0.89 15.17
N TYR A 82 -6.81 -0.75 15.36
CA TYR A 82 -7.34 0.40 16.08
C TYR A 82 -7.15 0.15 17.57
N ASN A 83 -6.54 1.10 18.26
CA ASN A 83 -6.25 0.95 19.68
C ASN A 83 -7.52 0.78 20.54
N GLU A 84 -7.35 0.19 21.72
CA GLU A 84 -8.47 -0.10 22.66
C GLU A 84 -9.24 1.16 23.10
N ASP A 85 -8.59 2.32 23.07
CA ASP A 85 -9.20 3.62 23.37
C ASP A 85 -9.87 4.27 22.15
N HIS A 86 -9.88 3.59 21.00
CA HIS A 86 -10.54 3.98 19.76
C HIS A 86 -10.19 5.40 19.32
N SER A 87 -8.90 5.74 19.35
CA SER A 87 -8.37 7.08 19.08
C SER A 87 -7.34 7.14 17.95
N GLU A 88 -6.65 6.03 17.63
CA GLU A 88 -5.64 5.99 16.57
C GLU A 88 -5.42 4.57 16.03
N TRP A 89 -5.00 4.51 14.76
CA TRP A 89 -4.49 3.30 14.15
C TRP A 89 -3.02 3.09 14.53
N ARG A 90 -2.69 1.87 14.93
CA ARG A 90 -1.33 1.47 15.30
C ARG A 90 -0.81 0.43 14.33
N TYR A 91 0.43 0.63 13.92
CA TYR A 91 1.16 -0.34 13.12
C TYR A 91 1.55 -1.54 13.99
N GLU A 92 1.04 -2.71 13.65
CA GLU A 92 1.31 -3.97 14.37
C GLU A 92 2.42 -4.80 13.73
N GLY A 93 2.95 -4.33 12.58
CA GLY A 93 4.04 -4.99 11.87
C GLY A 93 3.62 -5.54 10.52
N ASN A 94 4.63 -6.01 9.80
CA ASN A 94 4.45 -6.76 8.58
C ASN A 94 3.98 -8.19 8.90
N VAL A 95 2.92 -8.63 8.22
CA VAL A 95 2.38 -10.00 8.33
C VAL A 95 2.80 -10.90 7.17
N VAL A 96 3.14 -10.32 6.01
CA VAL A 96 3.66 -11.05 4.85
C VAL A 96 4.70 -10.18 4.12
N SER A 97 5.85 -10.74 3.79
CA SER A 97 6.85 -10.13 2.91
C SER A 97 7.22 -11.10 1.80
N ALA A 98 7.25 -10.61 0.56
CA ALA A 98 7.76 -11.38 -0.58
C ALA A 98 8.71 -10.52 -1.42
N VAL A 99 9.74 -11.16 -1.96
CA VAL A 99 10.73 -10.52 -2.84
C VAL A 99 10.25 -10.62 -4.28
N ALA A 100 10.30 -9.50 -5.02
CA ALA A 100 9.98 -9.51 -6.44
C ALA A 100 11.11 -10.16 -7.24
N GLU A 101 10.76 -11.01 -8.21
CA GLU A 101 11.74 -11.66 -9.09
C GLU A 101 12.49 -10.62 -9.96
N GLU A 102 11.77 -9.58 -10.36
CA GLU A 102 12.29 -8.43 -11.10
C GLU A 102 12.10 -7.15 -10.28
N GLN A 103 13.09 -6.26 -10.31
CA GLN A 103 13.04 -4.99 -9.57
C GLN A 103 12.39 -3.89 -10.43
N THR A 104 11.13 -4.08 -10.80
CA THR A 104 10.32 -3.15 -11.59
C THR A 104 9.02 -2.80 -10.87
N ASP A 105 8.40 -1.67 -11.24
CA ASP A 105 7.10 -1.27 -10.71
C ASP A 105 6.02 -2.31 -11.02
N GLU A 106 5.98 -2.80 -12.27
CA GLU A 106 5.04 -3.83 -12.74
C GLU A 106 5.17 -5.14 -11.93
N ALA A 107 6.38 -5.69 -11.77
CA ALA A 107 6.58 -6.95 -11.06
C ALA A 107 6.20 -6.85 -9.57
N CYS A 108 6.45 -5.70 -8.93
CA CYS A 108 5.98 -5.47 -7.57
C CYS A 108 4.46 -5.30 -7.51
N ALA A 109 3.83 -4.66 -8.49
CA ALA A 109 2.38 -4.53 -8.55
C ALA A 109 1.72 -5.91 -8.69
N GLU A 110 2.17 -6.74 -9.63
CA GLU A 110 1.66 -8.10 -9.83
C GLU A 110 1.80 -8.95 -8.55
N LEU A 111 2.98 -8.93 -7.92
CA LEU A 111 3.20 -9.60 -6.65
C LEU A 111 2.28 -9.07 -5.55
N ALA A 112 2.01 -7.77 -5.52
CA ALA A 112 1.08 -7.18 -4.56
C ALA A 112 -0.33 -7.74 -4.75
N ALA A 113 -0.82 -7.88 -5.99
CA ALA A 113 -2.12 -8.50 -6.24
C ALA A 113 -2.20 -9.93 -5.74
N GLU A 114 -1.17 -10.75 -6.00
CA GLU A 114 -1.13 -12.14 -5.50
C GLU A 114 -1.22 -12.18 -3.97
N LEU A 115 -0.43 -11.35 -3.28
CA LEU A 115 -0.46 -11.29 -1.81
C LEU A 115 -1.78 -10.76 -1.26
N MET A 116 -2.40 -9.79 -1.94
CA MET A 116 -3.69 -9.20 -1.56
C MET A 116 -4.84 -10.20 -1.71
N GLU A 117 -4.82 -11.06 -2.75
CA GLU A 117 -5.81 -12.13 -2.95
C GLU A 117 -5.72 -13.23 -1.90
N ASP A 118 -4.51 -13.57 -1.47
CA ASP A 118 -4.26 -14.58 -0.43
C ASP A 118 -4.55 -14.05 1.00
N GLN A 119 -4.61 -12.73 1.17
CA GLN A 119 -4.84 -12.10 2.46
C GLN A 119 -6.31 -12.21 2.88
N ASP A 120 -6.57 -12.75 4.07
CA ASP A 120 -7.91 -12.77 4.66
C ASP A 120 -8.30 -11.34 5.07
N VAL A 121 -9.07 -10.68 4.20
CA VAL A 121 -9.51 -9.29 4.39
C VAL A 121 -10.67 -9.27 5.40
N PRO A 122 -10.63 -8.39 6.44
CA PRO A 122 -11.71 -8.29 7.40
C PRO A 122 -12.96 -7.74 6.72
N SER A 123 -14.05 -8.49 6.78
CA SER A 123 -15.37 -8.16 6.22
C SER A 123 -16.30 -7.45 7.19
#